data_AF-A0AAE4A5D8-F1
#
_entry.id   AF-A0AAE4A5D8-F1
#
_cell.length_a   1.000
_cell.length_b   1.000
_cell.length_c   1.000
_cell.angle_alpha   90.00
_cell.angle_beta   90.00
_cell.angle_gamma   90.00
#
_symmetry.space_group_name_H-M   'P 1'
#
loop_
_entity.id
_entity.type
_entity.pdbx_description
1 polymer ?
#
loop_
_entity_poly.entity_id
_entity_poly.type
_entity_poly.pdbx_seq_one_letter_code
_entity_poly.pdbx_strand_id
1 'polypeptide(L)'
;MPRLLALLALATTVAAALLTASAATGSAASAPACRNLAVPSGLRAALTRAHDHPRDGAIGRGSLYYGSCGGTRYAIASFSKALADQPEKFRKLPGKAWRDMGDGFEDGCAAGPRWPIPKPLVRLWGTCKR
;
A
#
# COMPACT_ATOMS: atom_id res chain seq x y z
N MET A 1 19.78 51.90 66.51
CA MET A 1 20.42 52.52 65.33
C MET A 1 20.75 51.41 64.33
N PRO A 2 20.71 51.65 63.01
CA PRO A 2 19.57 51.77 62.09
C PRO A 2 19.17 50.39 61.49
N ARG A 3 17.89 50.01 61.47
CA ARG A 3 16.93 50.27 60.38
C ARG A 3 17.44 49.83 59.00
N LEU A 4 16.94 48.67 58.60
CA LEU A 4 16.50 48.32 57.26
C LEU A 4 16.38 49.55 56.34
N LEU A 5 17.37 49.72 55.48
CA LEU A 5 17.35 50.60 54.32
C LEU A 5 17.47 49.66 53.11
N ALA A 6 16.34 49.46 52.44
CA ALA A 6 16.03 50.14 51.18
C ALA A 6 16.68 49.36 50.02
N LEU A 7 15.96 48.46 49.34
CA LEU A 7 15.05 48.76 48.23
C LEU A 7 15.65 49.77 47.22
N LEU A 8 15.52 49.40 45.94
CA LEU A 8 16.02 50.02 44.71
C LEU A 8 17.44 49.58 44.33
N ALA A 9 17.75 49.14 43.10
CA ALA A 9 17.00 48.99 41.86
C ALA A 9 17.90 48.11 40.94
N LEU A 10 17.43 47.45 39.89
CA LEU A 10 17.12 48.06 38.61
C LEU A 10 16.51 46.96 37.72
N ALA A 11 15.48 47.36 36.98
CA ALA A 11 14.84 46.56 35.95
C ALA A 11 15.78 46.27 34.77
N THR A 12 15.73 45.05 34.25
CA THR A 12 16.08 44.76 32.85
C THR A 12 15.07 43.78 32.28
N THR A 13 14.18 44.35 31.49
CA THR A 13 13.31 43.75 30.48
C THR A 13 14.07 42.80 29.56
N VAL A 14 13.60 41.56 29.40
CA VAL A 14 13.73 40.83 28.12
C VAL A 14 12.44 40.06 27.87
N ALA A 15 11.57 40.66 27.06
CA ALA A 15 10.61 39.94 26.26
C ALA A 15 11.39 39.05 25.29
N ALA A 16 11.24 37.73 25.37
CA ALA A 16 11.75 36.83 24.35
C ALA A 16 10.76 35.68 24.14
N ALA A 17 9.98 35.86 23.09
CA ALA A 17 9.54 34.83 22.17
C ALA A 17 8.73 33.67 22.78
N LEU A 18 7.42 33.80 22.60
CA LEU A 18 6.52 32.73 22.18
C LEU A 18 7.19 31.87 21.09
N LEU A 19 8.01 30.90 21.51
CA LEU A 19 8.63 29.92 20.64
C LEU A 19 7.58 28.86 20.31
N THR A 20 6.83 29.17 19.23
CA THR A 20 6.45 28.21 18.19
C THR A 20 5.85 26.91 18.69
N ALA A 21 4.58 26.96 19.08
CA ALA A 21 3.69 25.83 18.87
C ALA A 21 3.54 25.63 17.35
N SER A 22 4.54 24.98 16.74
CA SER A 22 4.39 24.40 15.41
C SER A 22 3.40 23.28 15.55
N ALA A 23 2.12 23.62 15.39
CA ALA A 23 1.10 22.66 15.03
C ALA A 23 1.61 21.98 13.76
N ALA A 24 2.27 20.84 13.94
CA ALA A 24 2.41 19.86 12.88
C ALA A 24 0.98 19.44 12.58
N THR A 25 0.34 20.18 11.68
CA THR A 25 -0.73 19.67 10.84
C THR A 25 -0.07 18.54 10.07
N GLY A 26 0.01 17.38 10.73
CA GLY A 26 0.33 16.12 10.10
C GLY A 26 -0.74 15.97 9.05
N SER A 27 -0.39 16.37 7.82
CA SER A 27 -1.21 16.17 6.65
C SER A 27 -1.40 14.67 6.59
N ALA A 28 -2.55 14.20 7.09
CA ALA A 28 -2.90 12.80 7.05
C ALA A 28 -2.85 12.44 5.57
N ALA A 29 -1.78 11.73 5.19
CA ALA A 29 -1.54 11.40 3.79
C ALA A 29 -2.78 10.63 3.33
N SER A 30 -3.56 11.25 2.44
CA SER A 30 -4.74 10.59 1.90
C SER A 30 -4.30 9.23 1.36
N ALA A 31 -5.02 8.19 1.77
CA ALA A 31 -4.74 6.85 1.31
C ALA A 31 -4.61 6.86 -0.22
N PRO A 32 -3.56 6.24 -0.79
CA PRO A 32 -3.31 6.32 -2.21
C PRO A 32 -4.53 5.83 -2.99
N ALA A 33 -5.02 6.65 -3.92
CA ALA A 33 -6.17 6.31 -4.74
C ALA A 33 -5.91 5.03 -5.53
N CYS A 34 -6.80 4.05 -5.41
CA CYS A 34 -6.74 2.81 -6.16
C CYS A 34 -7.50 2.93 -7.48
N ARG A 35 -6.98 2.29 -8.54
CA ARG A 35 -7.55 2.34 -9.89
C ARG A 35 -7.50 0.97 -10.54
N ASN A 36 -8.60 0.60 -11.20
CA ASN A 36 -8.60 -0.50 -12.15
C ASN A 36 -7.87 -0.05 -13.41
N LEU A 37 -7.03 -0.92 -13.98
CA LEU A 37 -6.22 -0.59 -15.14
C LEU A 37 -6.51 -1.56 -16.27
N ALA A 38 -6.43 -1.08 -17.50
CA ALA A 38 -6.41 -1.94 -18.67
C ALA A 38 -5.18 -2.86 -18.62
N VAL A 39 -5.36 -4.14 -18.96
CA VAL A 39 -4.29 -5.13 -19.02
C VAL A 39 -3.37 -4.80 -20.20
N PRO A 40 -2.11 -4.40 -19.98
CA PRO A 40 -1.20 -4.09 -21.07
C PRO A 40 -0.75 -5.37 -21.77
N SER A 41 -0.38 -5.23 -23.04
CA SER A 41 0.25 -6.31 -23.81
C SER A 41 1.52 -6.78 -23.06
N GLY A 42 1.68 -8.11 -22.95
CA GLY A 42 2.80 -8.71 -22.24
C GLY A 42 2.65 -8.86 -20.73
N LEU A 43 1.60 -8.31 -20.08
CA LEU A 43 1.39 -8.54 -18.64
C LEU A 43 1.26 -10.03 -18.32
N ARG A 44 0.46 -10.77 -19.09
CA ARG A 44 0.29 -12.22 -18.93
C ARG A 44 1.63 -12.95 -18.91
N ALA A 45 2.48 -12.71 -19.91
CA ALA A 45 3.80 -13.32 -19.99
C ALA A 45 4.71 -12.90 -18.82
N ALA A 46 4.62 -11.66 -18.36
CA ALA A 46 5.39 -11.19 -17.21
C ALA A 46 4.97 -11.87 -15.91
N LEU A 47 3.66 -12.07 -15.70
CA LEU A 47 3.14 -12.78 -14.53
C LEU A 47 3.46 -14.27 -14.59
N THR A 48 3.31 -14.91 -15.75
CA THR A 48 3.73 -16.32 -15.94
C THR A 48 5.21 -16.52 -15.64
N ARG A 49 6.09 -15.57 -15.99
CA ARG A 49 7.52 -15.64 -15.61
C ARG A 49 7.78 -15.39 -14.13
N ALA A 50 6.93 -14.60 -13.48
CA ALA A 50 7.06 -14.30 -12.05
C ALA A 50 6.53 -15.43 -11.17
N HIS A 51 5.67 -16.29 -11.73
CA HIS A 51 5.05 -17.43 -11.08
C HIS A 51 5.99 -18.64 -11.17
N ASP A 52 6.46 -19.13 -10.02
CA ASP A 52 7.46 -20.21 -9.93
C ASP A 52 6.84 -21.62 -9.91
N HIS A 53 5.72 -21.79 -10.61
CA HIS A 53 4.99 -23.06 -10.71
C HIS A 53 4.72 -23.42 -12.17
N PRO A 54 5.70 -24.00 -12.89
CA PRO A 54 5.58 -24.27 -14.33
C PRO A 54 4.47 -25.28 -14.68
N ARG A 55 3.94 -26.00 -13.69
CA ARG A 55 2.89 -27.02 -13.87
C ARG A 55 1.48 -26.41 -13.98
N ASP A 56 1.29 -25.18 -13.54
CA ASP A 56 -0.04 -24.54 -13.46
C ASP A 56 -0.53 -24.01 -14.82
N GLY A 57 0.35 -24.05 -15.83
CA GLY A 57 0.01 -23.75 -17.21
C GLY A 57 -0.09 -22.25 -17.48
N ALA A 58 -0.98 -21.86 -18.39
CA ALA A 58 -1.13 -20.46 -18.79
C ALA A 58 -2.23 -19.77 -17.98
N ILE A 59 -2.16 -18.44 -17.88
CA ILE A 59 -3.24 -17.64 -17.29
C ILE A 59 -4.49 -17.78 -18.17
N GLY A 60 -5.59 -18.21 -17.57
CA GLY A 60 -6.88 -18.40 -18.24
C GLY A 60 -7.43 -17.13 -18.91
N ARG A 61 -8.34 -17.31 -19.87
CA ARG A 61 -9.06 -16.17 -20.47
C ARG A 61 -10.03 -15.59 -19.44
N GLY A 62 -10.10 -14.25 -19.36
CA GLY A 62 -10.98 -13.56 -18.41
C GLY A 62 -10.56 -13.64 -16.93
N SER A 63 -9.48 -14.36 -16.60
CA SER A 63 -9.05 -14.59 -15.23
C SER A 63 -7.89 -13.69 -14.78
N LEU A 64 -7.78 -12.47 -15.32
CA LEU A 64 -6.69 -11.54 -14.99
C LEU A 64 -7.24 -10.17 -14.60
N TYR A 65 -7.02 -9.80 -13.35
CA TYR A 65 -7.32 -8.48 -12.80
C TYR A 65 -6.02 -7.70 -12.64
N TYR A 66 -6.07 -6.40 -12.93
CA TYR A 66 -4.89 -5.55 -12.89
C TYR A 66 -5.25 -4.15 -12.45
N GLY A 67 -4.40 -3.57 -11.61
CA GLY A 67 -4.65 -2.24 -11.07
C GLY A 67 -3.49 -1.68 -10.29
N SER A 68 -3.72 -0.52 -9.71
CA SER A 68 -2.71 0.20 -8.92
C SER A 68 -3.33 0.86 -7.71
N CYS A 69 -2.53 1.05 -6.67
CA CYS A 69 -2.81 1.98 -5.58
C CYS A 69 -1.54 2.78 -5.34
N GLY A 70 -1.57 4.06 -5.67
CA GLY A 70 -0.36 4.90 -5.68
C GLY A 70 0.66 4.38 -6.72
N GLY A 71 1.92 4.26 -6.32
CA GLY A 71 2.98 3.74 -7.20
C GLY A 71 3.02 2.21 -7.36
N THR A 72 2.26 1.47 -6.55
CA THR A 72 2.30 0.00 -6.55
C THR A 72 1.26 -0.58 -7.48
N ARG A 73 1.68 -1.53 -8.31
CA ARG A 73 0.81 -2.31 -9.19
C ARG A 73 0.51 -3.67 -8.57
N TYR A 74 -0.71 -4.14 -8.80
CA TYR A 74 -1.20 -5.42 -8.32
C TYR A 74 -1.90 -6.16 -9.45
N ALA A 75 -1.82 -7.48 -9.42
CA ALA A 75 -2.60 -8.33 -10.29
C ALA A 75 -3.09 -9.57 -9.56
N ILE A 76 -4.20 -10.12 -10.04
CA ILE A 76 -4.73 -11.43 -9.64
C ILE A 76 -4.87 -12.24 -10.93
N ALA A 77 -4.31 -13.45 -10.98
CA ALA A 77 -4.38 -14.29 -12.16
C ALA A 77 -4.73 -15.74 -11.81
N SER A 78 -5.74 -16.32 -12.46
CA SER A 78 -5.98 -17.77 -12.35
C SER A 78 -5.30 -18.51 -13.50
N PHE A 79 -4.55 -19.55 -13.16
CA PHE A 79 -3.82 -20.40 -14.10
C PHE A 79 -4.63 -21.65 -14.46
N SER A 80 -4.52 -22.11 -15.71
CA SER A 80 -5.38 -23.13 -16.32
C SER A 80 -5.35 -24.51 -15.67
N LYS A 81 -4.25 -24.85 -14.98
CA LYS A 81 -4.01 -26.17 -14.38
C LYS A 81 -3.68 -26.08 -12.89
N ALA A 82 -3.78 -24.88 -12.30
CA ALA A 82 -3.69 -24.74 -10.86
C ALA A 82 -4.79 -25.58 -10.21
N LEU A 83 -4.44 -26.34 -9.17
CA LEU A 83 -5.40 -27.19 -8.46
C LEU A 83 -6.46 -26.30 -7.80
N ALA A 84 -7.68 -26.35 -8.34
CA ALA A 84 -8.92 -25.75 -7.83
C ALA A 84 -8.87 -24.26 -7.42
N ASP A 85 -9.39 -23.37 -8.27
CA ASP A 85 -9.91 -22.03 -7.91
C ASP A 85 -8.99 -21.09 -7.10
N GLN A 86 -7.68 -21.30 -7.09
CA GLN A 86 -6.73 -20.46 -6.37
C GLN A 86 -6.14 -19.43 -7.35
N PRO A 87 -6.64 -18.18 -7.37
CA PRO A 87 -5.97 -17.17 -8.16
C PRO A 87 -4.68 -16.73 -7.47
N GLU A 88 -3.61 -16.65 -8.24
CA GLU A 88 -2.31 -16.17 -7.80
C GLU A 88 -2.30 -14.66 -7.69
N LYS A 89 -1.63 -14.15 -6.67
CA LYS A 89 -1.60 -12.72 -6.35
C LYS A 89 -0.21 -12.17 -6.66
N PHE A 90 -0.15 -11.08 -7.40
CA PHE A 90 1.10 -10.47 -7.81
C PHE A 90 1.19 -9.02 -7.38
N ARG A 91 2.41 -8.58 -7.08
CA ARG A 91 2.72 -7.18 -6.78
C ARG A 91 3.97 -6.71 -7.51
N LYS A 92 3.95 -5.45 -7.94
CA LYS A 92 5.09 -4.76 -8.53
C LYS A 92 5.23 -3.37 -7.94
N LEU A 93 6.33 -3.16 -7.21
CA LEU A 93 6.75 -1.85 -6.72
C LEU A 93 7.35 -1.02 -7.87
N PRO A 94 7.39 0.32 -7.75
CA PRO A 94 8.10 1.17 -8.70
C PRO A 94 9.54 0.69 -8.93
N GLY A 95 9.93 0.52 -10.21
CA GLY A 95 11.29 0.10 -10.58
C GLY A 95 11.67 -1.35 -10.24
N LYS A 96 10.74 -2.18 -9.75
CA LYS A 96 11.00 -3.59 -9.40
C LYS A 96 10.34 -4.56 -10.38
N ALA A 97 10.78 -5.81 -10.37
CA ALA A 97 10.13 -6.90 -11.08
C ALA A 97 8.77 -7.26 -10.44
N TRP A 98 7.97 -8.02 -11.18
CA TRP A 98 6.79 -8.66 -10.59
C TRP A 98 7.23 -9.71 -9.58
N ARG A 99 6.51 -9.77 -8.46
CA ARG A 99 6.69 -10.78 -7.43
C ARG A 99 5.37 -11.49 -7.23
N ASP A 100 5.42 -12.81 -7.29
CA ASP A 100 4.36 -13.69 -6.81
C ASP A 100 4.27 -13.61 -5.27
N MET A 101 3.06 -13.46 -4.77
CA MET A 101 2.75 -13.35 -3.35
C MET A 101 2.18 -14.64 -2.77
N GLY A 102 2.00 -15.68 -3.58
CA GLY A 102 1.57 -17.01 -3.17
C GLY A 102 0.07 -17.26 -3.21
N ASP A 103 -0.26 -18.47 -2.77
CA ASP A 103 -1.58 -19.11 -2.78
C ASP A 103 -2.59 -18.35 -1.93
N GLY A 104 -3.61 -17.87 -2.61
CA GLY A 104 -4.50 -16.86 -2.08
C GLY A 104 -5.65 -17.36 -1.22
N PHE A 105 -5.70 -18.63 -0.82
CA PHE A 105 -6.97 -19.26 -0.45
C PHE A 105 -7.46 -18.93 0.96
N GLU A 106 -6.57 -18.77 1.95
CA GLU A 106 -7.00 -18.63 3.35
C GLU A 106 -7.79 -17.33 3.63
N ASP A 107 -7.64 -16.29 2.80
CA ASP A 107 -8.22 -14.96 3.03
C ASP A 107 -9.04 -14.39 1.83
N GLY A 108 -9.31 -15.19 0.81
CA GLY A 108 -9.92 -14.72 -0.45
C GLY A 108 -9.00 -13.77 -1.23
N CYS A 109 -9.53 -12.86 -2.08
CA CYS A 109 -8.67 -11.96 -2.88
C CYS A 109 -7.83 -10.95 -2.07
N ALA A 110 -8.12 -10.77 -0.77
CA ALA A 110 -7.23 -10.04 0.11
C ALA A 110 -6.03 -10.96 0.36
N ALA A 111 -4.83 -10.58 -0.09
CA ALA A 111 -3.63 -11.37 0.22
C ALA A 111 -3.44 -11.55 1.73
N GLY A 112 -2.73 -12.62 2.08
CA GLY A 112 -2.41 -12.98 3.46
C GLY A 112 -1.70 -11.86 4.23
N PRO A 113 -1.55 -12.03 5.56
CA PRO A 113 -1.19 -10.95 6.50
C PRO A 113 0.12 -10.22 6.14
N ARG A 114 1.01 -10.86 5.37
CA ARG A 114 2.29 -10.29 4.98
C ARG A 114 2.20 -9.28 3.83
N TRP A 115 1.31 -9.49 2.83
CA TRP A 115 1.32 -8.69 1.60
C TRP A 115 -0.08 -8.48 0.97
N PRO A 116 -1.03 -7.86 1.68
CA PRO A 116 -2.41 -7.77 1.22
C PRO A 116 -2.55 -6.95 -0.09
N ILE A 117 -3.46 -7.41 -0.95
CA ILE A 117 -4.00 -6.58 -2.03
C ILE A 117 -4.90 -5.54 -1.36
N PRO A 118 -4.74 -4.23 -1.67
CA PRO A 118 -5.54 -3.19 -1.04
C PRO A 118 -7.04 -3.42 -1.24
N LYS A 119 -7.83 -3.39 -0.16
CA LYS A 119 -9.29 -3.57 -0.17
C LYS A 119 -10.03 -2.70 -1.20
N PRO A 120 -9.65 -1.42 -1.45
CA PRO A 120 -10.32 -0.65 -2.49
C PRO A 120 -10.15 -1.26 -3.88
N LEU A 121 -9.01 -1.87 -4.18
CA LEU A 121 -8.76 -2.52 -5.45
C LEU A 121 -9.51 -3.85 -5.58
N VAL A 122 -9.58 -4.64 -4.50
CA VAL A 122 -10.43 -5.84 -4.41
C VAL A 122 -11.89 -5.51 -4.72
N ARG A 123 -12.41 -4.40 -4.16
CA ARG A 123 -13.78 -3.93 -4.44
C ARG A 123 -13.99 -3.55 -5.91
N LEU A 124 -13.00 -2.94 -6.56
CA LEU A 124 -13.07 -2.57 -7.98
C LEU A 124 -13.16 -3.78 -8.91
N TRP A 125 -12.54 -4.90 -8.55
CA TRP A 125 -12.53 -6.10 -9.38
C TRP A 125 -13.79 -6.95 -9.21
N GLY A 126 -14.51 -6.81 -8.09
CA GLY A 126 -15.81 -7.45 -7.89
C GLY A 126 -15.78 -8.98 -7.75
N THR A 127 -14.58 -9.57 -7.70
CA THR A 127 -14.36 -11.02 -7.88
C THR A 127 -14.22 -11.79 -6.59
N CYS A 128 -14.68 -11.19 -5.50
CA CYS A 128 -14.48 -11.66 -4.14
C CYS A 128 -15.81 -11.49 -3.41
N LYS A 129 -16.86 -12.09 -3.97
CA LYS A 129 -18.04 -12.44 -3.18
C LYS A 129 -17.62 -13.63 -2.31
N ARG A 130 -17.86 -13.53 -1.01
CA ARG A 130 -17.82 -14.70 -0.13
C ARG A 130 -18.87 -15.70 -0.56
#